data_AF-A0A0R1GRK5-F1
#
_entry.id   AF-A0A0R1GRK5-F1
#
_cell.length_a   1.000
_cell.length_b   1.000
_cell.length_c   1.000
_cell.angle_alpha   90.00
_cell.angle_beta   90.00
_cell.angle_gamma   90.00
#
_symmetry.space_group_name_H-M   'P 1'
#
loop_
_entity.id
_entity.type
_entity.pdbx_description
1 polymer ?
#
loop_
_entity_poly.entity_id
_entity_poly.type
_entity_poly.pdbx_seq_one_letter_code
_entity_poly.pdbx_strand_id
1 'polypeptide(L)'
;MTNLSRLSQAPFEQILLLDKRHGLERLPQEQVNFSMNQDFVKSGRFEACLTGLWIFRLNTKGRVIGMVLNETFYILAFDLSFSTYRH
;
A
#
# COMPACT_ATOMS: atom_id res chain seq x y z
N MET A 1 1.15 15.53 -8.53
CA MET A 1 -0.23 15.07 -8.24
C MET A 1 -0.28 13.60 -8.58
N THR A 2 -0.59 12.74 -7.62
CA THR A 2 -0.58 11.28 -7.84
C THR A 2 -1.91 10.89 -8.42
N ASN A 3 -1.91 10.68 -9.74
CA ASN A 3 -3.10 10.27 -10.44
C ASN A 3 -3.22 8.75 -10.30
N LEU A 4 -4.27 8.26 -9.64
CA LEU A 4 -4.57 6.84 -9.54
C LEU A 4 -4.57 6.18 -10.93
N SER A 5 -4.99 6.92 -11.97
CA SER A 5 -4.94 6.43 -13.35
C SER A 5 -3.52 6.12 -13.83
N ARG A 6 -2.49 6.82 -13.33
CA ARG A 6 -1.09 6.55 -13.67
C ARG A 6 -0.61 5.27 -12.98
N LEU A 7 -0.99 5.06 -11.73
CA LEU A 7 -0.67 3.84 -11.00
C LEU A 7 -1.35 2.61 -11.62
N SER A 8 -2.51 2.77 -12.26
CA SER A 8 -3.21 1.67 -12.91
C SER A 8 -2.77 1.40 -14.36
N GLN A 9 -1.98 2.30 -14.96
CA GLN A 9 -1.58 2.23 -16.38
C GLN A 9 -0.08 1.97 -16.58
N ALA A 10 0.75 2.28 -15.59
CA ALA A 10 2.18 2.07 -15.68
C ALA A 10 2.58 0.64 -15.26
N PRO A 11 3.62 0.05 -15.86
CA PRO A 11 4.22 -1.19 -15.38
C PRO A 11 4.62 -1.07 -13.91
N PHE A 12 4.48 -2.16 -13.16
CA PHE A 12 4.73 -2.17 -11.71
C PHE A 12 6.16 -1.72 -11.38
N GLU A 13 7.15 -2.15 -12.15
CA GLU A 13 8.56 -1.77 -11.98
C GLU A 13 8.78 -0.27 -12.11
N GLN A 14 8.06 0.39 -13.02
CA GLN A 14 8.15 1.84 -13.19
C GLN A 14 7.53 2.58 -12.01
N ILE A 15 6.46 2.05 -11.43
CA ILE A 15 5.81 2.61 -10.24
C ILE A 15 6.76 2.58 -9.04
N LEU A 16 7.56 1.53 -8.91
CA LEU A 16 8.55 1.38 -7.84
C LEU A 16 9.70 2.39 -7.92
N LEU A 17 9.97 2.96 -9.10
CA LEU A 17 11.01 3.98 -9.30
C LEU A 17 10.52 5.40 -9.00
N LEU A 18 9.22 5.61 -8.83
CA LEU A 18 8.66 6.92 -8.52
C LEU A 18 8.91 7.28 -7.05
N ASP A 19 8.99 8.58 -6.76
CA ASP A 19 9.04 9.01 -5.36
C ASP A 19 7.75 8.64 -4.63
N LYS A 20 7.83 8.37 -3.33
CA LYS A 20 6.69 7.92 -2.51
C LYS A 20 5.44 8.81 -2.56
N ARG A 21 5.56 10.07 -3.00
CA ARG A 21 4.37 10.90 -3.21
C ARG A 21 3.61 10.41 -4.41
N HIS A 22 4.29 10.04 -5.49
CA HIS A 22 3.73 9.67 -6.79
C HIS A 22 3.72 8.16 -7.11
N GLY A 23 4.44 7.36 -6.34
CA GLY A 23 4.56 5.90 -6.49
C GLY A 23 4.07 5.12 -5.27
N LEU A 24 4.75 4.00 -5.04
CA LEU A 24 4.54 3.14 -3.88
C LEU A 24 5.70 3.27 -2.89
N GLU A 25 5.36 3.32 -1.61
CA GLU A 25 6.29 3.25 -0.49
C GLU A 25 6.16 1.88 0.16
N ARG A 26 7.29 1.20 0.39
CA ARG A 26 7.32 -0.04 1.16
C ARG A 26 7.71 0.27 2.59
N LEU A 27 6.89 -0.17 3.56
CA LEU A 27 7.19 -0.10 4.98
C LEU A 27 7.17 -1.48 5.63
N PRO A 28 8.04 -1.73 6.63
CA PRO A 28 7.89 -2.89 7.49
C PRO A 28 6.56 -2.84 8.26
N GLN A 29 5.97 -4.01 8.51
CA GLN A 29 4.64 -4.11 9.11
C GLN A 29 4.62 -3.55 10.55
N GLU A 30 5.70 -3.73 11.29
CA GLU A 30 5.91 -3.23 12.64
C GLU A 30 5.89 -1.69 12.75
N GLN A 31 6.07 -0.98 11.64
CA GLN A 31 6.03 0.48 11.61
C GLN A 31 4.62 1.04 11.37
N VAL A 32 3.65 0.17 11.04
CA VAL A 32 2.30 0.58 10.65
C VAL A 32 1.27 -0.06 11.58
N ASN A 33 0.57 0.78 12.33
CA ASN A 33 -0.38 0.36 13.34
C ASN A 33 -1.81 0.32 12.80
N PHE A 34 -2.25 -0.86 12.32
CA PHE A 34 -3.65 -1.13 12.04
C PHE A 34 -4.00 -2.61 12.30
N SER A 35 -5.28 -2.90 12.49
CA SER A 35 -5.76 -4.28 12.63
C SER A 35 -6.00 -4.90 11.25
N MET A 36 -5.27 -5.97 10.94
CA MET A 36 -5.47 -6.71 9.69
C MET A 36 -6.72 -7.59 9.78
N ASN A 37 -7.53 -7.58 8.72
CA ASN A 37 -8.70 -8.43 8.61
C ASN A 37 -8.30 -9.92 8.68
N GLN A 38 -8.87 -10.66 9.61
CA GLN A 38 -8.54 -12.07 9.84
C GLN A 38 -8.92 -12.98 8.67
N ASP A 39 -9.93 -12.66 7.88
CA ASP A 39 -10.29 -13.43 6.69
C ASP A 39 -9.24 -13.30 5.59
N PHE A 40 -8.57 -12.14 5.51
CA PHE A 40 -7.43 -11.97 4.62
C PHE A 40 -6.29 -12.90 5.00
N VAL A 41 -5.97 -13.00 6.29
CA VAL A 41 -4.93 -13.91 6.82
C VAL A 41 -5.33 -15.37 6.59
N LYS A 42 -6.53 -15.78 7.02
CA LYS A 42 -7.01 -17.16 6.92
C LYS A 42 -7.13 -17.68 5.50
N SER A 43 -7.34 -16.78 4.53
CA SER A 43 -7.38 -17.16 3.12
C SER A 43 -6.02 -17.54 2.51
N GLY A 44 -4.92 -17.39 3.25
CA GLY A 44 -3.55 -17.63 2.77
C GLY A 44 -2.99 -16.49 1.90
N ARG A 45 -3.79 -15.46 1.60
CA ARG A 45 -3.35 -14.30 0.81
C ARG A 45 -2.23 -13.51 1.47
N PHE A 46 -2.25 -13.42 2.80
CA PHE A 46 -1.20 -12.73 3.57
C PHE A 46 0.19 -13.32 3.28
N GLU A 47 0.31 -14.66 3.34
CA GLU A 47 1.58 -15.38 3.12
C GLU A 47 2.03 -15.36 1.64
N ALA A 48 1.08 -15.26 0.71
CA ALA A 48 1.38 -15.22 -0.71
C ALA A 48 1.90 -13.85 -1.18
N CYS A 49 1.62 -12.78 -0.44
CA CYS A 49 1.98 -11.41 -0.84
C CYS A 49 3.48 -11.13 -0.68
N LEU A 50 3.95 -10.13 -1.43
CA LEU A 50 5.27 -9.51 -1.25
C LEU A 50 5.43 -9.01 0.19
N THR A 51 6.66 -9.08 0.69
CA THR A 51 6.98 -8.70 2.07
C THR A 51 6.76 -7.22 2.34
N GLY A 52 6.28 -6.94 3.55
CA GLY A 52 5.99 -5.59 4.02
C GLY A 52 4.64 -5.05 3.52
N LEU A 53 4.34 -3.83 3.96
CA LEU A 53 3.17 -3.09 3.55
C LEU A 53 3.54 -2.11 2.44
N TRP A 54 2.61 -1.93 1.53
CA TRP A 54 2.74 -1.05 0.38
C TRP A 54 1.75 0.10 0.51
N ILE A 55 2.25 1.32 0.39
CA ILE A 55 1.49 2.54 0.62
C ILE A 55 1.55 3.40 -0.63
N PHE A 56 0.39 3.88 -1.09
CA PHE A 56 0.36 5.04 -1.98
C PHE A 56 -0.45 6.17 -1.36
N ARG A 57 -0.08 7.40 -1.72
CA ARG A 57 -0.65 8.62 -1.12
C ARG A 57 -1.77 9.16 -2.00
N LEU A 58 -2.91 9.45 -1.38
CA LEU A 58 -4.01 10.20 -1.97
C LEU A 58 -3.74 11.71 -1.85
N ASN A 59 -2.57 12.15 -2.31
CA ASN A 59 -2.07 13.51 -2.11
C ASN A 59 -2.07 13.90 -0.61
N THR A 60 -2.74 15.00 -0.24
CA THR A 60 -2.92 15.45 1.15
C THR A 60 -4.18 14.88 1.81
N LYS A 61 -4.97 14.06 1.10
CA LYS A 61 -6.26 13.55 1.60
C LYS A 61 -6.14 12.27 2.41
N GLY A 62 -5.03 11.56 2.29
CA GLY A 62 -4.79 10.34 3.05
C GLY A 62 -3.82 9.40 2.37
N ARG A 63 -3.77 8.17 2.89
CA ARG A 63 -2.90 7.09 2.45
C ARG A 63 -3.71 5.81 2.32
N VAL A 64 -3.39 4.98 1.34
CA VAL A 64 -3.97 3.64 1.20
C VAL A 64 -2.88 2.65 1.55
N ILE A 65 -3.17 1.75 2.48
CA ILE A 65 -2.25 0.73 2.98
C ILE A 65 -2.71 -0.61 2.43
N GLY A 66 -1.79 -1.36 1.86
CA GLY A 66 -2.09 -2.64 1.25
C GLY A 66 -0.93 -3.61 1.20
N MET A 67 -1.18 -4.73 0.57
CA MET A 67 -0.18 -5.74 0.21
C MET A 67 -0.29 -6.07 -1.27
N VAL A 68 0.82 -6.51 -1.86
CA VAL A 68 0.91 -6.78 -3.30
C VAL A 68 1.10 -8.27 -3.53
N LEU A 69 0.31 -8.85 -4.41
CA LEU A 69 0.49 -10.21 -4.93
C LEU A 69 0.56 -10.13 -6.46
N ASN A 70 1.72 -10.45 -7.03
CA ASN A 70 2.02 -10.20 -8.44
C ASN A 70 1.77 -8.73 -8.78
N GLU A 71 0.70 -8.43 -9.52
CA GLU A 71 0.28 -7.07 -9.91
C GLU A 71 -1.01 -6.62 -9.20
N THR A 72 -1.54 -7.44 -8.29
CA THR A 72 -2.76 -7.12 -7.53
C THR A 72 -2.40 -6.40 -6.24
N PHE A 73 -2.99 -5.21 -6.05
CA PHE A 73 -2.90 -4.46 -4.80
C PHE A 73 -4.14 -4.72 -3.94
N TYR A 74 -3.98 -5.44 -2.83
CA TYR A 74 -5.03 -5.64 -1.85
C TYR A 74 -5.09 -4.46 -0.89
N ILE A 75 -6.21 -3.73 -0.91
CA ILE A 75 -6.46 -2.64 0.04
C ILE A 75 -6.80 -3.24 1.40
N LEU A 76 -6.01 -2.87 2.41
CA LEU A 76 -6.20 -3.32 3.80
C LEU A 76 -6.74 -2.21 4.69
N ALA A 77 -6.34 -0.96 4.46
CA ALA A 77 -6.83 0.18 5.22
C ALA A 77 -6.73 1.50 4.43
N PHE A 78 -7.59 2.45 4.80
CA PHE A 78 -7.48 3.85 4.42
C PHE A 78 -7.09 4.68 5.65
N ASP A 79 -5.97 5.38 5.57
CA ASP A 79 -5.49 6.27 6.62
C ASP A 79 -5.70 7.73 6.20
N LEU A 80 -6.87 8.26 6.58
CA LEU A 80 -7.25 9.64 6.30
C LEU A 80 -6.80 10.61 7.41
N SER A 81 -6.51 10.10 8.61
CA SER A 81 -6.06 10.88 9.78
C SER A 81 -4.55 11.04 9.87
N PHE A 82 -3.80 10.32 9.03
CA PHE A 82 -2.34 10.24 9.07
C PHE A 82 -1.79 9.70 10.40
N SER A 83 -2.54 8.83 11.08
CA SER A 83 -2.17 8.31 12.40
C SER A 83 -1.61 6.90 12.38
N THR A 84 -1.77 6.17 11.27
CA THR A 84 -1.40 4.74 11.20
C THR A 84 0.11 4.54 11.23
N TYR A 85 0.91 5.51 10.78
CA TYR A 85 2.36 5.52 10.93
C TYR A 85 2.93 6.94 10.79
N ARG A 86 4.14 7.14 11.33
CA ARG A 86 4.91 8.39 11.23
C ARG A 86 6.15 8.17 10.37
N HIS A 87 6.54 9.20 9.64
CA HIS A 87 7.83 9.27 8.95
C HIS A 87 8.91 9.81 9.88
#